data_AF-A0AAZ3R9M8-F1
#
_entry.id   AF-A0AAZ3R9M8-F1
#
_cell.length_a   1.000
_cell.length_b   1.000
_cell.length_c   1.000
_cell.angle_alpha   90.00
_cell.angle_beta   90.00
_cell.angle_gamma   90.00
#
_symmetry.space_group_name_H-M   'P 1'
#
loop_
_entity.id
_entity.type
_entity.pdbx_description
1 polymer ?
#
loop_
_entity_poly.entity_id
_entity_poly.type
_entity_poly.pdbx_seq_one_letter_code
_entity_poly.pdbx_strand_id
1 'polypeptide(L)'
;MRSKELSVELRDRIMSKHRSGEGYQKMSAALKVPKNTVASIILKWKKFGTTKTLPRAGRPAKLSNWGRRALVMEVTKNLMVTLTELQSSSVEMGEPSRRTTISAALQQSGLNGRVARRKPLLSERYMTAHLEFAKRHLKDSQIMINKILRSDETKIELFGLNAKCHV
;
A
#
# COMPACT_ATOMS: atom_id res chain seq x y z
N MET A 1 -7.01 -31.75 17.50
CA MET A 1 -7.38 -30.80 16.42
C MET A 1 -8.27 -29.72 16.99
N ARG A 2 -8.04 -28.44 16.66
CA ARG A 2 -8.97 -27.35 17.04
C ARG A 2 -10.14 -27.31 16.05
N SER A 3 -11.35 -27.17 16.55
CA SER A 3 -12.57 -27.06 15.74
C SER A 3 -12.59 -25.77 14.93
N LYS A 4 -13.27 -25.79 13.78
CA LYS A 4 -13.52 -24.61 12.96
C LYS A 4 -14.29 -23.56 13.78
N GLU A 5 -13.99 -22.30 13.53
CA GLU A 5 -14.71 -21.18 14.16
C GLU A 5 -16.19 -21.19 13.76
N LEU A 6 -17.09 -20.85 14.71
CA LEU A 6 -18.52 -20.72 14.44
C LEU A 6 -18.80 -19.66 13.36
N SER A 7 -19.83 -19.89 12.53
CA SER A 7 -20.26 -18.92 11.54
C SER A 7 -20.75 -17.62 12.18
N VAL A 8 -20.65 -16.51 11.44
CA VAL A 8 -21.10 -15.19 11.91
C VAL A 8 -22.60 -15.24 12.23
N GLU A 9 -23.40 -15.82 11.34
CA GLU A 9 -24.85 -16.00 11.51
C GLU A 9 -25.23 -16.74 12.80
N LEU A 10 -24.51 -17.82 13.13
CA LEU A 10 -24.81 -18.59 14.34
C LEU A 10 -24.53 -17.77 15.60
N ARG A 11 -23.45 -16.99 15.58
CA ARG A 11 -23.13 -16.10 16.71
C ARG A 11 -24.14 -14.95 16.81
N ASP A 12 -24.64 -14.43 15.69
CA ASP A 12 -25.68 -13.39 15.71
C ASP A 12 -27.01 -13.94 16.25
N ARG A 13 -27.38 -15.18 15.91
CA ARG A 13 -28.53 -15.88 16.52
C ARG A 13 -28.37 -16.05 18.04
N ILE A 14 -27.15 -16.35 18.51
CA ILE A 14 -26.83 -16.35 19.95
C ILE A 14 -27.10 -14.95 20.53
N MET A 15 -26.65 -13.89 19.88
CA MET A 15 -26.86 -12.53 20.37
C MET A 15 -28.35 -12.13 20.38
N SER A 16 -29.13 -12.50 19.37
CA SER A 16 -30.58 -12.26 19.34
C SER A 16 -31.30 -12.93 20.51
N LYS A 17 -30.97 -14.20 20.79
CA LYS A 17 -31.54 -14.94 21.92
C LYS A 17 -31.09 -14.39 23.28
N HIS A 18 -29.89 -13.84 23.36
CA HIS A 18 -29.44 -13.20 24.59
C HIS A 18 -30.22 -11.90 24.84
N ARG A 19 -30.50 -11.12 23.78
CA ARG A 19 -31.30 -9.90 23.86
C ARG A 19 -32.76 -10.16 24.23
N SER A 20 -33.33 -11.31 23.87
CA SER A 20 -34.66 -11.73 24.31
C SER A 20 -34.69 -12.27 25.75
N GLY A 21 -33.56 -12.25 26.47
CA GLY A 21 -33.48 -12.66 27.88
C GLY A 21 -33.40 -14.17 28.09
N GLU A 22 -33.11 -14.97 27.06
CA GLU A 22 -32.95 -16.41 27.23
C GLU A 22 -31.70 -16.75 28.06
N GLY A 23 -31.84 -17.71 28.99
CA GLY A 23 -30.72 -18.21 29.79
C GLY A 23 -29.74 -19.05 28.96
N TYR A 24 -28.45 -19.05 29.36
CA TYR A 24 -27.37 -19.71 28.61
C TYR A 24 -27.63 -21.20 28.30
N GLN A 25 -28.28 -21.93 29.22
CA GLN A 25 -28.59 -23.35 29.05
C GLN A 25 -29.61 -23.58 27.92
N LYS A 26 -30.65 -22.74 27.84
CA LYS A 26 -31.67 -22.80 26.79
C LYS A 26 -31.08 -22.50 25.41
N MET A 27 -30.24 -21.48 25.33
CA MET A 27 -29.53 -21.11 24.10
C MET A 27 -28.61 -22.24 23.61
N SER A 28 -27.87 -22.84 24.55
CA SER A 28 -26.94 -23.95 24.28
C SER A 28 -27.66 -25.16 23.70
N ALA A 29 -28.77 -25.58 24.32
CA ALA A 29 -29.59 -26.69 23.85
C ALA A 29 -30.20 -26.39 22.46
N ALA A 30 -30.79 -25.20 22.28
CA ALA A 30 -31.50 -24.84 21.06
C ALA A 30 -30.57 -24.67 19.84
N LEU A 31 -29.35 -24.21 20.03
CA LEU A 31 -28.38 -23.99 18.95
C LEU A 31 -27.34 -25.10 18.82
N LYS A 32 -27.40 -26.12 19.69
CA LYS A 32 -26.41 -27.22 19.76
C LYS A 32 -24.96 -26.71 19.89
N VAL A 33 -24.77 -25.64 20.67
CA VAL A 33 -23.46 -25.03 20.94
C VAL A 33 -23.13 -25.22 22.43
N PRO A 34 -21.90 -25.57 22.81
CA PRO A 34 -21.53 -25.70 24.22
C PRO A 34 -21.78 -24.42 25.03
N LYS A 35 -22.28 -24.56 26.26
CA LYS A 35 -22.59 -23.43 27.17
C LYS A 35 -21.42 -22.46 27.34
N ASN A 36 -20.19 -22.97 27.46
CA ASN A 36 -18.99 -22.15 27.59
C ASN A 36 -18.73 -21.27 26.36
N THR A 37 -19.07 -21.75 25.17
CA THR A 37 -18.94 -21.00 23.92
C THR A 37 -20.00 -19.89 23.84
N VAL A 38 -21.23 -20.16 24.27
CA VAL A 38 -22.29 -19.14 24.38
C VAL A 38 -21.85 -18.03 25.35
N ALA A 39 -21.34 -18.41 26.53
CA ALA A 39 -20.86 -17.47 27.54
C ALA A 39 -19.67 -16.62 27.01
N SER A 40 -18.70 -17.23 26.34
CA SER A 40 -17.54 -16.50 25.80
C SER A 40 -17.91 -15.53 24.68
N ILE A 41 -18.89 -15.88 23.83
CA ILE A 41 -19.44 -14.97 22.81
C ILE A 41 -20.10 -13.76 23.46
N ILE A 42 -20.93 -13.98 24.49
CA ILE A 42 -21.65 -12.91 25.18
C ILE A 42 -20.67 -12.02 25.95
N LEU A 43 -19.67 -12.59 26.63
CA LEU A 43 -18.61 -11.84 27.30
C LEU A 43 -17.83 -10.97 26.30
N LYS A 44 -17.48 -11.53 25.14
CA LYS A 44 -16.80 -10.78 24.07
C LYS A 44 -17.68 -9.64 23.56
N TRP A 45 -18.97 -9.89 23.34
CA TRP A 45 -19.91 -8.85 22.90
C TRP A 45 -20.05 -7.74 23.94
N LYS A 46 -20.14 -8.07 25.23
CA LYS A 46 -20.15 -7.08 26.31
C LYS A 46 -18.88 -6.23 26.36
N LYS A 47 -17.72 -6.82 26.04
CA LYS A 47 -16.41 -6.12 26.06
C LYS A 47 -16.15 -5.27 24.82
N PHE A 48 -16.48 -5.77 23.62
CA PHE A 48 -16.07 -5.18 22.34
C PHE A 48 -17.24 -4.75 21.45
N GLY A 49 -18.50 -5.00 21.85
CA GLY A 49 -19.70 -4.68 21.08
C GLY A 49 -19.90 -5.49 19.80
N THR A 50 -19.03 -6.45 19.49
CA THR A 50 -18.99 -7.13 18.19
C THR A 50 -19.16 -8.64 18.31
N THR A 51 -19.93 -9.21 17.37
CA THR A 51 -20.10 -10.66 17.26
C THR A 51 -19.01 -11.31 16.39
N LYS A 52 -18.46 -10.56 15.42
CA LYS A 52 -17.38 -10.99 14.50
C LYS A 52 -16.10 -11.36 15.25
N THR A 53 -15.35 -12.34 14.75
CA THR A 53 -14.05 -12.67 15.34
C THR A 53 -13.07 -11.53 15.11
N LEU A 54 -12.36 -11.13 16.17
CA LEU A 54 -11.35 -10.10 16.06
C LEU A 54 -10.16 -10.64 15.27
N PRO A 55 -9.49 -9.79 14.46
CA PRO A 55 -8.25 -10.18 13.83
C PRO A 55 -7.24 -10.60 14.90
N ARG A 56 -6.52 -11.68 14.65
CA ARG A 56 -5.43 -12.10 15.52
C ARG A 56 -4.27 -11.11 15.33
N ALA A 57 -3.50 -10.86 16.38
CA ALA A 57 -2.36 -9.92 16.36
C ALA A 57 -1.28 -10.26 15.31
N GLY A 58 -1.31 -11.48 14.76
CA GLY A 58 -0.38 -11.92 13.73
C GLY A 58 1.03 -12.10 14.30
N ARG A 59 2.00 -12.23 13.38
CA ARG A 59 3.42 -12.30 13.74
C ARG A 59 3.98 -10.88 13.83
N PRO A 60 4.78 -10.55 14.86
CA PRO A 60 5.46 -9.27 14.90
C PRO A 60 6.37 -9.09 13.68
N ALA A 61 6.46 -7.85 13.19
CA ALA A 61 7.36 -7.50 12.10
C ALA A 61 8.82 -7.73 12.51
N LYS A 62 9.66 -8.09 11.55
CA LYS A 62 11.12 -8.21 11.79
C LYS A 62 11.80 -6.87 11.96
N LEU A 63 11.27 -5.84 11.30
CA LEU A 63 11.72 -4.46 11.41
C LEU A 63 10.87 -3.73 12.44
N SER A 64 11.54 -2.96 13.28
CA SER A 64 10.98 -1.98 14.20
C SER A 64 10.33 -0.84 13.44
N ASN A 65 9.38 -0.18 14.09
CA ASN A 65 8.79 1.05 13.58
C ASN A 65 9.84 2.17 13.41
N TRP A 66 10.90 2.15 14.23
CA TRP A 66 11.99 3.10 14.08
C TRP A 66 12.85 2.78 12.84
N GLY A 67 13.36 1.56 12.70
CA GLY A 67 14.20 1.20 11.55
C GLY A 67 13.45 1.34 10.22
N ARG A 68 12.16 0.99 10.17
CA ARG A 68 11.33 1.23 8.98
C ARG A 68 11.28 2.71 8.60
N ARG A 69 11.12 3.61 9.57
CA ARG A 69 11.09 5.06 9.32
C ARG A 69 12.45 5.57 8.84
N ALA A 70 13.54 5.10 9.45
CA ALA A 70 14.89 5.49 9.05
C ALA A 70 15.17 5.09 7.58
N LEU A 71 14.82 3.87 7.18
CA LEU A 71 14.93 3.40 5.79
C LEU A 71 14.11 4.26 4.82
N VAL A 72 12.87 4.63 5.20
CA VAL A 72 12.03 5.50 4.37
C VAL A 72 12.66 6.89 4.23
N MET A 73 13.22 7.45 5.29
CA MET A 73 13.91 8.74 5.25
C MET A 73 15.14 8.70 4.34
N GLU A 74 15.93 7.62 4.42
CA GLU A 74 17.11 7.43 3.58
C GLU A 74 16.77 7.38 2.09
N VAL A 75 15.75 6.58 1.72
CA VAL A 75 15.26 6.50 0.33
C VAL A 75 14.68 7.83 -0.14
N THR A 76 13.99 8.57 0.73
CA THR A 76 13.40 9.87 0.37
C THR A 76 14.48 10.92 0.11
N LYS A 77 15.59 10.89 0.87
CA LYS A 77 16.74 11.77 0.66
C LYS A 77 17.43 11.46 -0.67
N ASN A 78 17.62 10.17 -0.97
CA ASN A 78 18.32 9.71 -2.16
C ASN A 78 17.49 8.63 -2.87
N LEU A 79 16.73 9.03 -3.90
CA LEU A 79 15.81 8.12 -4.62
C LEU A 79 16.52 7.01 -5.43
N MET A 80 17.84 7.10 -5.61
CA MET A 80 18.65 6.12 -6.36
C MET A 80 19.35 5.09 -5.47
N VAL A 81 19.09 5.08 -4.15
CA VAL A 81 19.73 4.14 -3.22
C VAL A 81 19.31 2.71 -3.54
N THR A 82 20.30 1.82 -3.54
CA THR A 82 20.13 0.40 -3.80
C THR A 82 19.73 -0.37 -2.54
N LEU A 83 19.06 -1.51 -2.70
CA LEU A 83 18.72 -2.39 -1.56
C LEU A 83 19.96 -2.91 -0.82
N THR A 84 21.12 -2.96 -1.48
CA THR A 84 22.40 -3.35 -0.88
C THR A 84 22.94 -2.27 0.05
N GLU A 85 22.86 -1.00 -0.34
CA GLU A 85 23.25 0.13 0.50
C GLU A 85 22.31 0.24 1.71
N LEU A 86 21.00 0.10 1.51
CA LEU A 86 20.04 0.05 2.61
C LEU A 86 20.26 -1.12 3.56
N GLN A 87 20.79 -2.24 3.04
CA GLN A 87 21.13 -3.37 3.89
C GLN A 87 22.33 -3.03 4.79
N SER A 88 23.34 -2.35 4.25
CA SER A 88 24.49 -1.86 5.03
C SER A 88 24.06 -0.83 6.06
N SER A 89 23.24 0.17 5.69
CA SER A 89 22.74 1.18 6.62
C SER A 89 21.90 0.55 7.75
N SER A 90 21.09 -0.46 7.42
CA SER A 90 20.32 -1.23 8.40
C SER A 90 21.22 -1.94 9.44
N VAL A 91 22.39 -2.43 9.02
CA VAL A 91 23.37 -3.03 9.94
C VAL A 91 24.02 -1.97 10.82
N GLU A 92 24.39 -0.82 10.26
CA GLU A 92 24.94 0.32 11.00
C GLU A 92 23.96 0.87 12.06
N MET A 93 22.68 0.87 11.74
CA MET A 93 21.59 1.24 12.65
C MET A 93 21.33 0.21 13.77
N GLY A 94 22.05 -0.93 13.78
CA GLY A 94 21.88 -2.00 14.76
C GLY A 94 20.67 -2.90 14.51
N GLU A 95 20.06 -2.83 13.32
CA GLU A 95 18.88 -3.61 12.96
C GLU A 95 19.14 -4.46 11.70
N PRO A 96 19.99 -5.49 11.78
CA PRO A 96 20.39 -6.27 10.62
C PRO A 96 19.18 -6.98 9.98
N SER A 97 18.82 -6.54 8.79
CA SER A 97 17.67 -7.06 8.05
C SER A 97 18.08 -7.61 6.69
N ARG A 98 17.36 -8.64 6.22
CA ARG A 98 17.53 -9.16 4.86
C ARG A 98 16.93 -8.18 3.85
N ARG A 99 17.52 -8.11 2.64
CA ARG A 99 17.02 -7.26 1.53
C ARG A 99 15.54 -7.46 1.23
N THR A 100 15.03 -8.70 1.31
CA THR A 100 13.61 -9.00 1.09
C THR A 100 12.70 -8.36 2.14
N THR A 101 13.14 -8.33 3.41
CA THR A 101 12.42 -7.66 4.50
C THR A 101 12.38 -6.15 4.27
N ILE A 102 13.52 -5.57 3.89
CA ILE A 102 13.66 -4.13 3.59
C ILE A 102 12.75 -3.75 2.42
N SER A 103 12.80 -4.50 1.32
CA SER A 103 11.96 -4.28 0.15
C SER A 103 10.47 -4.36 0.49
N ALA A 104 10.03 -5.38 1.25
CA ALA A 104 8.64 -5.51 1.67
C ALA A 104 8.20 -4.34 2.56
N ALA A 105 9.05 -3.87 3.47
CA ALA A 105 8.74 -2.74 4.35
C ALA A 105 8.61 -1.40 3.56
N LEU A 106 9.46 -1.20 2.55
CA LEU A 106 9.38 -0.04 1.65
C LEU A 106 8.10 -0.08 0.81
N GLN A 107 7.75 -1.25 0.25
CA GLN A 107 6.50 -1.44 -0.51
C GLN A 107 5.26 -1.18 0.35
N GLN A 108 5.25 -1.67 1.60
CA GLN A 108 4.18 -1.36 2.57
C GLN A 108 4.07 0.14 2.89
N SER A 109 5.15 0.89 2.66
CA SER A 109 5.20 2.34 2.82
C SER A 109 4.94 3.09 1.50
N GLY A 110 4.57 2.37 0.43
CA GLY A 110 4.26 2.93 -0.89
C GLY A 110 5.47 3.19 -1.79
N LEU A 111 6.69 2.84 -1.34
CA LEU A 111 7.91 3.04 -2.10
C LEU A 111 8.22 1.81 -2.95
N ASN A 112 8.23 2.01 -4.26
CA ASN A 112 8.46 0.97 -5.25
C ASN A 112 9.68 1.30 -6.11
N GLY A 113 10.45 0.27 -6.45
CA GLY A 113 11.49 0.39 -7.46
C GLY A 113 10.89 0.79 -8.81
N ARG A 114 11.39 1.88 -9.36
CA ARG A 114 11.02 2.42 -10.68
C ARG A 114 12.28 2.90 -11.40
N VAL A 115 12.26 2.85 -12.72
CA VAL A 115 13.32 3.43 -13.55
C VAL A 115 12.89 4.84 -13.93
N ALA A 116 13.75 5.83 -13.66
CA ALA A 116 13.49 7.19 -14.07
C ALA A 116 13.46 7.29 -15.60
N ARG A 117 12.46 7.99 -16.16
CA ARG A 117 12.40 8.27 -17.60
C ARG A 117 13.57 9.17 -17.99
N ARG A 118 14.21 8.87 -19.12
CA ARG A 118 15.20 9.77 -19.72
C ARG A 118 14.51 11.07 -20.12
N LYS A 119 15.09 12.20 -19.72
CA LYS A 119 14.61 13.53 -20.08
C LYS A 119 15.81 14.35 -20.60
N PRO A 120 15.61 15.22 -21.60
CA PRO A 120 16.65 16.15 -21.99
C PRO A 120 17.00 17.07 -20.81
N LEU A 121 18.27 17.41 -20.67
CA LEU A 121 18.70 18.41 -19.70
C LEU A 121 18.31 19.78 -20.24
N LEU A 122 17.57 20.55 -19.46
CA LEU A 122 17.15 21.90 -19.80
C LEU A 122 17.94 22.90 -18.97
N SER A 123 18.39 23.99 -19.60
CA SER A 123 18.93 25.13 -18.86
C SER A 123 17.78 25.96 -18.27
N GLU A 124 18.09 26.75 -17.24
CA GLU A 124 17.10 27.64 -16.58
C GLU A 124 16.41 28.58 -17.58
N ARG A 125 17.16 29.13 -18.54
CA ARG A 125 16.61 29.98 -19.61
C ARG A 125 15.51 29.27 -20.39
N TYR A 126 15.74 28.01 -20.80
CA TYR A 126 14.74 27.24 -21.55
C TYR A 126 13.56 26.84 -20.66
N MET A 127 13.79 26.51 -19.39
CA MET A 127 12.71 26.23 -18.43
C MET A 127 11.76 27.41 -18.28
N THR A 128 12.30 28.62 -18.11
CA THR A 128 11.51 29.86 -18.00
C THR A 128 10.74 30.15 -19.27
N ALA A 129 11.39 30.10 -20.44
CA ALA A 129 10.74 30.34 -21.73
C ALA A 129 9.60 29.34 -22.00
N HIS A 130 9.81 28.05 -21.71
CA HIS A 130 8.78 27.02 -21.85
C HIS A 130 7.60 27.28 -20.91
N LEU A 131 7.85 27.67 -19.65
CA LEU A 131 6.80 27.97 -18.69
C LEU A 131 5.98 29.20 -19.10
N GLU A 132 6.64 30.27 -19.55
CA GLU A 132 5.97 31.48 -20.05
C GLU A 132 5.13 31.20 -21.30
N PHE A 133 5.64 30.39 -22.22
CA PHE A 133 4.87 29.94 -23.39
C PHE A 133 3.63 29.15 -22.95
N ALA A 134 3.78 28.15 -22.08
CA ALA A 134 2.66 27.37 -21.58
C ALA A 134 1.60 28.22 -20.85
N LYS A 135 2.03 29.20 -20.04
CA LYS A 135 1.11 30.12 -19.36
C LYS A 135 0.35 31.02 -20.33
N ARG A 136 1.03 31.57 -21.34
CA ARG A 136 0.40 32.42 -22.37
C ARG A 136 -0.68 31.66 -23.14
N HIS A 137 -0.43 30.40 -23.44
CA HIS A 137 -1.31 29.55 -24.25
C HIS A 137 -2.26 28.66 -23.43
N LEU A 138 -2.33 28.82 -22.10
CA LEU A 138 -3.14 27.97 -21.21
C LEU A 138 -4.64 28.10 -21.47
N LYS A 139 -5.09 29.29 -21.87
CA LYS A 139 -6.52 29.63 -22.10
C LYS A 139 -6.90 29.64 -23.58
N ASP A 140 -6.01 29.15 -24.45
CA ASP A 140 -6.27 29.15 -25.88
C ASP A 140 -7.48 28.27 -26.19
N SER A 141 -8.37 28.78 -27.06
CA SER A 141 -9.54 28.03 -27.48
C SER A 141 -9.15 26.90 -28.44
N GLN A 142 -9.92 25.82 -28.42
CA GLN A 142 -9.70 24.68 -29.33
C GLN A 142 -9.73 25.11 -30.81
N ILE A 143 -10.55 26.12 -31.15
CA ILE A 143 -10.62 26.69 -32.50
C ILE A 143 -9.27 27.31 -32.89
N MET A 144 -8.62 28.01 -31.97
CA MET A 144 -7.31 28.60 -32.21
C MET A 144 -6.23 27.53 -32.35
N ILE A 145 -6.23 26.51 -31.48
CA ILE A 145 -5.29 25.38 -31.56
C ILE A 145 -5.42 24.64 -32.90
N ASN A 146 -6.63 24.44 -33.40
CA ASN A 146 -6.87 23.75 -34.68
C ASN A 146 -6.40 24.54 -35.90
N LYS A 147 -6.12 25.85 -35.77
CA LYS A 147 -5.54 26.67 -36.84
C LYS A 147 -4.02 26.59 -36.91
N ILE A 148 -3.36 25.99 -35.90
CA ILE A 148 -1.90 25.92 -35.84
C ILE A 148 -1.41 24.68 -36.62
N LEU A 149 -0.70 24.91 -37.73
CA LEU A 149 0.08 23.87 -38.39
C LEU A 149 1.39 23.66 -37.62
N ARG A 150 1.70 22.41 -37.24
CA ARG A 150 2.95 22.04 -36.58
C ARG A 150 3.79 21.18 -37.52
N SER A 151 5.06 21.52 -37.67
CA SER A 151 6.05 20.77 -38.43
C SER A 151 7.29 20.53 -37.57
N ASP A 152 7.81 19.32 -37.58
CA ASP A 152 9.15 19.01 -37.07
C ASP A 152 9.93 18.19 -38.11
N GLU A 153 11.23 18.08 -37.90
CA GLU A 153 12.09 17.20 -38.70
C GLU A 153 12.50 16.02 -37.83
N THR A 154 12.32 14.81 -38.35
CA THR A 154 12.78 13.57 -37.71
C THR A 154 13.66 12.78 -38.67
N LYS A 155 14.75 12.22 -38.15
CA LYS A 155 15.64 11.35 -38.92
C LYS A 155 15.04 9.95 -39.01
N ILE A 156 14.79 9.47 -40.23
CA ILE A 156 14.33 8.10 -40.49
C ILE A 156 15.53 7.27 -40.96
N GLU A 157 15.91 6.24 -40.21
CA GLU A 157 17.03 5.36 -40.55
C GLU A 157 16.54 4.02 -41.09
N LEU A 158 17.03 3.61 -42.26
CA LEU A 158 16.60 2.39 -42.96
C LEU A 158 16.94 1.09 -42.19
N PHE A 159 18.00 1.09 -41.38
CA PHE A 159 18.53 -0.11 -40.71
C PHE A 159 18.49 -0.04 -39.17
N GLY A 160 17.83 0.97 -38.59
CA GLY A 160 17.51 0.99 -37.16
C GLY A 160 18.69 0.91 -36.17
N LEU A 161 19.92 1.22 -36.58
CA LEU A 161 21.10 1.14 -35.69
C LEU A 161 20.97 2.05 -34.46
N ASN A 162 20.20 3.13 -34.56
CA ASN A 162 19.91 4.05 -33.45
C ASN A 162 18.57 3.81 -32.74
N ALA A 163 17.83 2.75 -33.11
CA ALA A 163 16.56 2.40 -32.46
C ALA A 163 16.82 1.74 -31.10
N LYS A 164 17.02 2.55 -30.06
CA LYS A 164 16.84 2.09 -28.68
C LYS A 164 15.34 2.04 -28.39
N CYS A 165 14.70 0.96 -28.80
CA CYS A 165 13.36 0.60 -28.33
C CYS A 165 13.43 0.40 -26.81
N HIS A 166 12.90 1.35 -26.06
CA HIS A 166 12.74 1.23 -24.61
C HIS A 166 11.27 0.90 -24.31
N VAL A 167 11.03 -0.29 -23.77
CA VAL A 167 9.75 -0.67 -23.14
C VAL A 167 9.52 0.19 -21.89
#